data_AF-A0A9N8VYB4-F1
#
_entry.id   AF-A0A9N8VYB4-F1
#
_cell.length_a   1.000
_cell.length_b   1.000
_cell.length_c   1.000
_cell.angle_alpha   90.00
_cell.angle_beta   90.00
_cell.angle_gamma   90.00
#
_symmetry.space_group_name_H-M   'P 1'
#
loop_
_entity.id
_entity.type
_entity.pdbx_description
1 polymer ?
#
loop_
_entity_poly.entity_id
_entity_poly.type
_entity_poly.pdbx_seq_one_letter_code
_entity_poly.pdbx_strand_id
1 'polypeptide(L)'
;MPGCHHYRTLWWEKGDFHQKANWEEATEIRPILLLKSRLPYTLAVGVSLDEYERRSDKFNVRGYWEWIDYKVIIYELPSKPHETLIGAISTEIIMSCSPVHGTDASIGNLCAIQTRADNSVKEADSCFRPSKPRVRPPNGCDGQDEPWPNLVVEVAHYESEEHVLEKVKDYWLGNLSRVHDAIVVKIDKVPLGQTPLRMQAWHFCVSDRPRRTADIQSRTYFEFGTHDQYGNSTNIIPGQCVIKISLDCLYHDAFPRITIHRQLLPDLIVLDFLLIRDEFL
;
A
#
# COMPACT_ATOMS: atom_id res chain seq x y z
N MET A 1 31.25 2.45 -1.24
CA MET A 1 31.54 3.83 -1.71
C MET A 1 31.08 4.83 -0.65
N PRO A 2 32.00 5.59 -0.02
CA PRO A 2 31.68 6.56 1.04
C PRO A 2 30.77 7.72 0.62
N GLY A 3 30.71 8.05 -0.68
CA GLY A 3 29.95 9.19 -1.20
C GLY A 3 28.42 9.03 -1.17
N CYS A 4 27.90 7.82 -1.41
CA CYS A 4 26.45 7.60 -1.51
C CYS A 4 25.73 7.77 -0.17
N HIS A 5 26.37 7.39 0.94
CA HIS A 5 25.77 7.50 2.27
C HIS A 5 25.47 8.96 2.64
N HIS A 6 26.40 9.89 2.36
CA HIS A 6 26.17 11.31 2.58
C HIS A 6 24.93 11.81 1.85
N TYR A 7 24.72 11.41 0.59
CA TYR A 7 23.54 11.80 -0.16
C TYR A 7 22.24 11.16 0.35
N ARG A 8 22.30 9.95 0.94
CA ARG A 8 21.12 9.31 1.56
C ARG A 8 20.68 10.05 2.82
N THR A 9 21.62 10.52 3.66
CA THR A 9 21.26 11.24 4.89
C THR A 9 20.60 12.59 4.62
N LEU A 10 20.84 13.20 3.45
CA LEU A 10 20.17 14.44 3.05
C LEU A 10 18.64 14.29 3.01
N TRP A 11 18.12 13.08 2.75
CA TRP A 11 16.67 12.88 2.76
C TRP A 11 16.10 13.10 4.16
N TRP A 12 16.75 12.57 5.20
CA TRP A 12 16.35 12.83 6.60
C TRP A 12 16.61 14.27 7.05
N GLU A 13 17.78 14.80 6.72
CA GLU A 13 18.22 16.11 7.21
C GLU A 13 17.45 17.26 6.57
N LYS A 14 17.11 17.13 5.28
CA LYS A 14 16.63 18.23 4.45
C LYS A 14 15.39 17.91 3.61
N GLY A 15 14.91 16.66 3.62
CA GLY A 15 13.85 16.22 2.72
C GLY A 15 14.32 16.00 1.28
N ASP A 16 15.63 15.98 1.02
CA ASP A 16 16.19 15.91 -0.34
C ASP A 16 16.46 14.46 -0.77
N PHE A 17 15.62 13.94 -1.67
CA PHE A 17 15.81 12.64 -2.32
C PHE A 17 16.85 12.74 -3.45
N HIS A 18 18.13 12.65 -3.07
CA HIS A 18 19.22 13.02 -3.96
C HIS A 18 19.64 11.89 -4.93
N GLN A 19 19.71 12.16 -6.24
CA GLN A 19 20.05 11.16 -7.28
C GLN A 19 21.42 10.48 -7.07
N LYS A 20 22.44 11.21 -6.59
CA LYS A 20 23.78 10.65 -6.27
C LYS A 20 23.80 9.68 -5.09
N ALA A 21 22.68 9.50 -4.37
CA ALA A 21 22.54 8.49 -3.32
C ALA A 21 22.61 7.05 -3.86
N ASN A 22 22.48 6.88 -5.18
CA ASN A 22 22.54 5.59 -5.88
C ASN A 22 21.61 4.57 -5.19
N TRP A 23 20.34 4.92 -5.06
CA TRP A 23 19.34 4.14 -4.31
C TRP A 23 19.14 2.74 -4.89
N GLU A 24 19.38 2.58 -6.19
CA GLU A 24 19.11 1.39 -6.98
C GLU A 24 20.31 0.43 -7.13
N GLU A 25 21.48 0.75 -6.57
CA GLU A 25 22.73 0.04 -6.90
C GLU A 25 22.66 -1.48 -6.61
N ALA A 26 22.69 -2.25 -7.70
CA ALA A 26 22.84 -3.70 -7.74
C ALA A 26 24.18 -4.16 -7.15
N THR A 27 24.18 -5.21 -6.34
CA THR A 27 25.39 -6.05 -6.21
C THR A 27 25.62 -6.77 -7.54
N GLU A 28 26.73 -6.49 -8.23
CA GLU A 28 27.18 -7.25 -9.40
C GLU A 28 27.30 -8.74 -9.03
N ILE A 29 26.41 -9.57 -9.58
CA ILE A 29 26.67 -11.00 -9.78
C ILE A 29 26.46 -11.25 -11.27
N ARG A 30 27.53 -11.11 -12.06
CA ARG A 30 27.49 -11.53 -13.47
C ARG A 30 27.19 -13.04 -13.53
N PRO A 31 26.33 -13.50 -14.46
CA PRO A 31 25.95 -12.83 -15.71
C PRO A 31 24.55 -12.20 -15.75
N ILE A 32 23.83 -12.04 -14.62
CA ILE A 32 22.49 -11.43 -14.60
C ILE A 32 22.54 -10.13 -13.79
N LEU A 33 22.28 -9.01 -14.44
CA LEU A 33 22.15 -7.69 -13.81
C LEU A 33 20.87 -7.68 -12.94
N LEU A 34 20.96 -8.22 -11.73
CA LEU A 34 19.89 -8.11 -10.73
C LEU A 34 20.00 -6.74 -10.06
N LEU A 35 19.12 -5.81 -10.41
CA LEU A 35 18.89 -4.59 -9.64
C LEU A 35 18.40 -4.97 -8.23
N LYS A 36 19.32 -5.21 -7.29
CA LYS A 36 18.99 -5.36 -5.88
C LYS A 36 19.02 -3.98 -5.23
N SER A 37 17.86 -3.34 -5.10
CA SER A 37 17.72 -2.22 -4.16
C SER A 37 18.14 -2.70 -2.77
N ARG A 38 18.91 -1.86 -2.05
CA ARG A 38 19.39 -2.17 -0.68
C ARG A 38 18.31 -1.83 0.35
N LEU A 39 17.05 -2.10 0.02
CA LEU A 39 15.91 -1.89 0.91
C LEU A 39 15.66 -3.17 1.73
N PRO A 40 15.27 -3.04 3.01
CA PRO A 40 15.09 -1.79 3.74
C PRO A 40 16.37 -1.01 4.02
N TYR A 41 16.27 0.32 4.04
CA TYR A 41 17.36 1.21 4.44
C TYR A 41 17.00 2.01 5.69
N THR A 42 17.78 1.86 6.76
CA THR A 42 17.65 2.70 7.96
C THR A 42 18.23 4.08 7.68
N LEU A 43 17.36 5.07 7.59
CA LEU A 43 17.67 6.45 7.28
C LEU A 43 18.16 7.22 8.52
N ALA A 44 17.59 6.95 9.69
CA ALA A 44 17.97 7.55 10.96
C ALA A 44 17.68 6.62 12.15
N VAL A 45 18.38 6.83 13.27
CA VAL A 45 18.22 6.06 14.52
C VAL A 45 18.15 7.00 15.72
N GLY A 46 17.51 6.56 16.81
CA GLY A 46 17.33 7.37 18.02
C GLY A 46 16.33 8.51 17.84
N VAL A 47 15.43 8.39 16.86
CA VAL A 47 14.44 9.40 16.50
C VAL A 47 13.18 9.19 17.33
N SER A 48 12.77 10.21 18.10
CA SER A 48 11.49 10.17 18.82
C SER A 48 10.30 10.20 17.85
N LEU A 49 9.15 9.68 18.27
CA LEU A 49 7.91 9.73 17.48
C LEU A 49 7.57 11.16 17.06
N ASP A 50 7.56 12.11 18.00
CA ASP A 50 7.26 13.52 17.73
C ASP A 50 8.23 14.14 16.71
N GLU A 51 9.52 13.78 16.76
CA GLU A 51 10.49 14.25 15.77
C GLU A 51 10.22 13.68 14.38
N TYR A 52 9.91 12.38 14.30
CA TYR A 52 9.58 11.71 13.05
C TYR A 52 8.37 12.38 12.41
N GLU A 53 7.25 12.52 13.12
CA GLU A 53 6.00 13.07 12.56
C GLU A 53 6.19 14.51 12.08
N ARG A 54 6.82 15.35 12.90
CA ARG A 54 7.12 16.73 12.55
C ARG A 54 7.98 16.83 11.28
N ARG A 55 8.93 15.93 11.08
CA ARG A 55 9.78 15.92 9.88
C ARG A 55 9.05 15.35 8.67
N SER A 56 8.28 14.27 8.84
CA SER A 56 7.47 13.67 7.78
C SER A 56 6.51 14.69 7.17
N ASP A 57 5.82 15.46 8.02
CA ASP A 57 4.95 16.55 7.58
C ASP A 57 5.73 17.71 6.95
N LYS A 58 6.84 18.13 7.57
CA LYS A 58 7.67 19.24 7.05
C LYS A 58 8.20 18.96 5.65
N PHE A 59 8.61 17.73 5.36
CA PHE A 59 9.23 17.35 4.10
C PHE A 59 8.26 16.74 3.10
N ASN A 60 7.00 16.52 3.49
CA ASN A 60 5.97 15.89 2.66
C ASN A 60 6.44 14.55 2.06
N VAL A 61 6.95 13.67 2.93
CA VAL A 61 7.51 12.34 2.57
C VAL A 61 6.57 11.20 2.94
N ARG A 62 5.26 11.48 3.01
CA ARG A 62 4.22 10.49 3.26
C ARG A 62 4.27 9.37 2.22
N GLY A 63 4.00 8.15 2.65
CA GLY A 63 4.10 6.92 1.87
C GLY A 63 5.51 6.33 1.78
N TYR A 64 6.58 7.07 2.12
CA TYR A 64 7.95 6.61 1.88
C TYR A 64 8.76 6.27 3.15
N TRP A 65 8.42 6.90 4.28
CA TRP A 65 9.13 6.67 5.54
C TRP A 65 8.24 5.95 6.53
N GLU A 66 8.76 4.89 7.13
CA GLU A 66 8.17 4.26 8.30
C GLU A 66 9.02 4.54 9.54
N TRP A 67 8.37 4.61 10.69
CA TRP A 67 9.03 4.69 11.99
C TRP A 67 8.83 3.41 12.76
N ILE A 68 9.91 2.76 13.22
CA ILE A 68 9.84 1.52 14.00
C ILE A 68 10.91 1.57 15.08
N ASP A 69 10.54 1.46 16.35
CA ASP A 69 11.47 1.37 17.49
C ASP A 69 12.58 2.44 17.45
N TYR A 70 12.20 3.71 17.32
CA TYR A 70 13.11 4.86 17.23
C TYR A 70 13.99 4.91 15.98
N LYS A 71 13.66 4.14 14.94
CA LYS A 71 14.35 4.16 13.64
C LYS A 71 13.42 4.66 12.56
N VAL A 72 13.98 5.39 11.61
CA VAL A 72 13.29 5.77 10.37
C VAL A 72 13.80 4.86 9.26
N ILE A 73 12.90 4.13 8.61
CA ILE A 73 13.23 3.10 7.64
C ILE A 73 12.51 3.39 6.32
N ILE A 74 13.20 3.14 5.21
CA ILE A 74 12.67 3.22 3.86
C ILE A 74 12.54 1.79 3.35
N TYR A 75 11.34 1.41 2.92
CA TYR A 75 11.05 0.12 2.29
C TYR A 75 10.76 0.25 0.79
N GLU A 76 10.26 1.41 0.37
CA GLU A 76 9.87 1.72 -1.01
C GLU A 76 10.53 3.02 -1.49
N LEU A 77 10.76 3.16 -2.79
CA LEU A 77 11.32 4.38 -3.38
C LEU A 77 10.31 5.04 -4.32
N PRO A 78 10.27 6.38 -4.38
CA PRO A 78 9.44 7.08 -5.34
C PRO A 78 9.76 6.61 -6.77
N SER A 79 8.74 6.13 -7.49
CA SER A 79 8.93 5.65 -8.85
C SER A 79 7.67 5.76 -9.68
N LYS A 80 7.82 6.05 -10.98
CA LYS A 80 6.65 6.20 -11.87
C LYS A 80 5.75 4.95 -11.89
N PRO A 81 6.29 3.71 -12.02
CA PRO A 81 5.45 2.50 -11.97
C PRO A 81 4.62 2.42 -10.69
N HIS A 82 5.23 2.68 -9.54
CA HIS A 82 4.58 2.67 -8.23
C HIS A 82 3.39 3.64 -8.19
N GLU A 83 3.64 4.93 -8.46
CA GLU A 83 2.61 5.97 -8.38
C GLU A 83 1.49 5.77 -9.41
N THR A 84 1.82 5.37 -10.64
CA THR A 84 0.83 5.10 -11.69
C THR A 84 -0.11 3.97 -11.27
N LEU A 85 0.41 2.89 -10.68
CA LEU A 85 -0.41 1.75 -10.31
C LEU A 85 -1.33 2.03 -9.11
N ILE A 86 -0.84 2.80 -8.12
CA ILE A 86 -1.66 3.30 -7.02
C ILE A 86 -2.82 4.16 -7.55
N GLY A 87 -2.51 5.05 -8.49
CA GLY A 87 -3.49 5.92 -9.15
C GLY A 87 -4.56 5.13 -9.89
N ALA A 88 -4.18 4.13 -10.68
CA ALA A 88 -5.09 3.28 -11.43
C ALA A 88 -6.04 2.49 -10.50
N ILE A 89 -5.51 1.81 -9.49
CA ILE A 89 -6.32 1.08 -8.51
C ILE A 89 -7.27 2.02 -7.76
N SER A 90 -6.76 3.16 -7.30
CA SER A 90 -7.57 4.14 -6.56
C SER A 90 -8.69 4.72 -7.42
N THR A 91 -8.43 4.96 -8.71
CA THR A 91 -9.42 5.47 -9.66
C THR A 91 -10.56 4.47 -9.83
N GLU A 92 -10.25 3.20 -10.07
CA GLU A 92 -11.28 2.16 -10.25
C GLU A 92 -12.15 1.98 -9.00
N ILE A 93 -11.56 2.04 -7.80
CA ILE A 93 -12.31 2.00 -6.54
C ILE A 93 -13.26 3.21 -6.42
N ILE A 94 -12.76 4.42 -6.68
CA ILE A 94 -13.54 5.64 -6.55
C ILE A 94 -14.65 5.73 -7.60
N MET A 95 -14.37 5.33 -8.84
CA MET A 95 -15.35 5.28 -9.91
C MET A 95 -16.47 4.29 -9.60
N SER A 96 -16.13 3.13 -9.03
CA SER A 96 -17.11 2.15 -8.55
C SER A 96 -18.01 2.69 -7.41
N CYS A 97 -17.51 3.64 -6.63
CA CYS A 97 -18.24 4.31 -5.56
C CYS A 97 -18.89 5.65 -5.99
N SER A 98 -18.71 6.08 -7.24
CA SER A 98 -19.22 7.38 -7.73
C SER A 98 -20.74 7.55 -7.61
N PRO A 99 -21.60 6.51 -7.69
CA PRO A 99 -23.05 6.69 -7.56
C PRO A 99 -23.51 7.21 -6.19
N VAL A 100 -22.69 7.05 -5.14
CA VAL A 100 -22.99 7.54 -3.78
C VAL A 100 -22.17 8.77 -3.42
N HIS A 101 -21.41 9.34 -4.37
CA HIS A 101 -20.64 10.56 -4.15
C HIS A 101 -21.57 11.71 -3.74
N GLY A 102 -21.21 12.45 -2.68
CA GLY A 102 -22.01 13.55 -2.15
C GLY A 102 -23.16 13.11 -1.24
N THR A 103 -23.32 11.80 -0.99
CA THR A 103 -24.23 11.27 0.03
C THR A 103 -23.49 10.93 1.32
N ASP A 104 -24.22 10.58 2.38
CA ASP A 104 -23.65 10.11 3.65
C ASP A 104 -22.91 8.75 3.53
N ALA A 105 -23.21 7.99 2.46
CA ALA A 105 -22.52 6.76 2.09
C ALA A 105 -21.25 6.97 1.26
N SER A 106 -20.80 8.21 1.03
CA SER A 106 -19.56 8.48 0.29
C SER A 106 -18.36 7.75 0.90
N ILE A 107 -17.51 7.18 0.04
CA ILE A 107 -16.22 6.61 0.43
C ILE A 107 -15.12 7.64 0.19
N GLY A 108 -14.36 7.95 1.23
CA GLY A 108 -13.19 8.83 1.11
C GLY A 108 -11.95 8.04 0.72
N ASN A 109 -11.20 8.55 -0.27
CA ASN A 109 -9.79 8.21 -0.46
C ASN A 109 -8.96 9.10 0.47
N LEU A 110 -8.25 8.49 1.41
CA LEU A 110 -7.43 9.21 2.38
C LEU A 110 -5.95 9.28 1.95
N CYS A 111 -5.58 8.62 0.85
CA CYS A 111 -4.20 8.43 0.41
C CYS A 111 -3.34 7.82 1.53
N ALA A 112 -2.04 8.15 1.56
CA ALA A 112 -1.13 7.80 2.64
C ALA A 112 -1.44 8.62 3.91
N ILE A 113 -2.05 7.96 4.90
CA ILE A 113 -2.26 8.50 6.24
C ILE A 113 -1.32 7.85 7.23
N GLN A 114 -0.88 8.64 8.21
CA GLN A 114 -0.12 8.14 9.35
C GLN A 114 -0.99 7.29 10.25
N THR A 115 -0.50 6.09 10.53
CA THR A 115 -1.11 5.19 11.50
C THR A 115 -0.10 4.73 12.53
N ARG A 116 -0.51 4.61 13.80
CA ARG A 116 0.31 4.32 14.96
C ARG A 116 -0.16 3.04 15.62
N ALA A 117 0.72 2.04 15.70
CA ALA A 117 0.49 0.87 16.52
C ALA A 117 1.79 0.10 16.76
N ASP A 118 1.83 -0.73 17.81
CA ASP A 118 2.95 -1.64 18.09
C ASP A 118 4.33 -0.96 18.11
N ASN A 119 4.39 0.27 18.66
CA ASN A 119 5.60 1.10 18.64
C ASN A 119 6.16 1.35 17.23
N SER A 120 5.25 1.48 16.26
CA SER A 120 5.56 1.82 14.88
C SER A 120 4.58 2.85 14.31
N VAL A 121 5.03 3.59 13.30
CA VAL A 121 4.20 4.38 12.41
C VAL A 121 4.35 3.85 11.00
N LYS A 122 3.23 3.48 10.40
CA LYS A 122 3.16 3.00 9.02
C LYS A 122 2.08 3.75 8.25
N GLU A 123 2.30 3.84 6.95
CA GLU A 123 1.40 4.46 5.99
C GLU A 123 1.14 3.44 4.87
N ALA A 124 -0.12 3.28 4.48
CA ALA A 124 -0.45 2.55 3.26
C ALA A 124 -0.28 3.47 2.06
N ASP A 125 -0.03 2.94 0.88
CA ASP A 125 0.10 3.76 -0.33
C ASP A 125 -1.22 4.46 -0.70
N SER A 126 -2.33 3.79 -0.43
CA SER A 126 -3.67 4.38 -0.49
C SER A 126 -4.61 3.67 0.47
N CYS A 127 -5.57 4.39 1.04
CA CYS A 127 -6.56 3.78 1.92
C CYS A 127 -7.92 4.46 1.86
N PHE A 128 -8.97 3.68 2.17
CA PHE A 128 -10.36 4.06 1.97
C PHE A 128 -11.20 3.76 3.20
N ARG A 129 -12.13 4.66 3.51
CA ARG A 129 -13.17 4.45 4.52
C ARG A 129 -14.43 5.28 4.23
N PRO A 130 -15.61 4.83 4.69
CA PRO A 130 -16.78 5.69 4.81
C PRO A 130 -16.58 6.67 5.97
N SER A 131 -17.59 7.52 6.19
CA SER A 131 -17.68 8.26 7.45
C SER A 131 -17.91 7.30 8.64
N LYS A 132 -17.06 7.41 9.65
CA LYS A 132 -17.07 6.56 10.86
C LYS A 132 -17.12 7.41 12.13
N PRO A 133 -17.71 6.92 13.23
CA PRO A 133 -17.58 7.56 14.53
C PRO A 133 -16.12 7.58 14.97
N ARG A 134 -15.75 8.60 15.73
CA ARG A 134 -14.47 8.64 16.43
C ARG A 134 -14.36 7.46 17.39
N VAL A 135 -13.15 6.91 17.51
CA VAL A 135 -12.86 5.79 18.42
C VAL A 135 -12.23 6.30 19.70
N ARG A 136 -12.18 5.44 20.74
CA ARG A 136 -11.53 5.83 22.00
C ARG A 136 -10.02 5.61 21.89
N PRO A 137 -9.19 6.60 22.26
CA PRO A 137 -7.76 6.38 22.41
C PRO A 137 -7.46 5.20 23.36
N PRO A 138 -6.38 4.42 23.13
CA PRO A 138 -5.39 4.56 22.06
C PRO A 138 -5.77 3.76 20.79
N ASN A 139 -7.06 3.41 20.60
CA ASN A 139 -7.47 2.49 19.53
C ASN A 139 -7.60 3.16 18.15
N GLY A 140 -7.41 4.48 18.06
CA GLY A 140 -7.42 5.22 16.79
C GLY A 140 -6.19 4.94 15.94
N CYS A 141 -6.33 5.16 14.63
CA CYS A 141 -5.22 4.99 13.70
C CYS A 141 -4.12 6.00 13.99
N ASP A 142 -4.41 7.24 14.37
CA ASP A 142 -3.42 8.22 14.78
C ASP A 142 -3.00 8.07 16.26
N GLY A 143 -3.34 6.97 16.92
CA GLY A 143 -3.17 6.78 18.36
C GLY A 143 -4.08 7.67 19.23
N GLN A 144 -4.96 8.46 18.61
CA GLN A 144 -5.98 9.28 19.26
C GLN A 144 -7.37 8.70 18.94
N ASP A 145 -8.25 9.50 18.35
CA ASP A 145 -9.65 9.17 18.15
C ASP A 145 -10.04 9.01 16.67
N GLU A 146 -9.09 9.12 15.74
CA GLU A 146 -9.34 8.87 14.32
C GLU A 146 -9.55 7.37 14.04
N PRO A 147 -10.65 6.96 13.39
CA PRO A 147 -10.90 5.55 13.13
C PRO A 147 -9.96 4.97 12.07
N TRP A 148 -9.64 3.68 12.17
CA TRP A 148 -8.86 3.02 11.12
C TRP A 148 -9.57 3.00 9.76
N PRO A 149 -8.81 3.00 8.64
CA PRO A 149 -9.36 2.76 7.32
C PRO A 149 -9.94 1.34 7.22
N ASN A 150 -10.80 1.13 6.23
CA ASN A 150 -11.46 -0.16 6.03
C ASN A 150 -10.74 -0.99 4.96
N LEU A 151 -10.21 -0.31 3.95
CA LEU A 151 -9.44 -0.88 2.85
C LEU A 151 -8.09 -0.19 2.76
N VAL A 152 -7.02 -0.96 2.60
CA VAL A 152 -5.68 -0.46 2.25
C VAL A 152 -5.20 -1.07 0.94
N VAL A 153 -4.42 -0.29 0.20
CA VAL A 153 -3.70 -0.71 -0.99
C VAL A 153 -2.22 -0.50 -0.70
N GLU A 154 -1.43 -1.54 -0.93
CA GLU A 154 0.03 -1.54 -0.83
C GLU A 154 0.61 -1.96 -2.19
N VAL A 155 1.52 -1.18 -2.74
CA VAL A 155 2.19 -1.43 -4.02
C VAL A 155 3.69 -1.51 -3.77
N ALA A 156 4.26 -2.70 -3.89
CA ALA A 156 5.68 -2.92 -3.72
C ALA A 156 6.40 -2.95 -5.07
N HIS A 157 7.14 -1.90 -5.41
CA HIS A 157 8.07 -1.90 -6.54
C HIS A 157 9.50 -2.22 -6.09
N TYR A 158 10.10 -1.38 -5.26
CA TYR A 158 11.42 -1.64 -4.70
C TYR A 158 11.37 -2.47 -3.42
N GLU A 159 10.27 -2.38 -2.66
CA GLU A 159 10.00 -3.19 -1.48
C GLU A 159 9.98 -4.68 -1.83
N SER A 160 10.40 -5.54 -0.88
CA SER A 160 10.36 -6.99 -1.08
C SER A 160 8.93 -7.53 -0.94
N GLU A 161 8.62 -8.58 -1.69
CA GLU A 161 7.33 -9.29 -1.57
C GLU A 161 7.10 -9.78 -0.13
N GLU A 162 8.13 -10.35 0.48
CA GLU A 162 8.09 -10.84 1.86
C GLU A 162 7.68 -9.73 2.84
N HIS A 163 8.34 -8.56 2.79
CA HIS A 163 8.06 -7.48 3.73
C HIS A 163 6.65 -6.91 3.56
N VAL A 164 6.21 -6.64 2.33
CA VAL A 164 4.88 -6.05 2.11
C VAL A 164 3.76 -7.02 2.54
N LEU A 165 3.96 -8.32 2.32
CA LEU A 165 3.00 -9.35 2.75
C LEU A 165 2.98 -9.51 4.27
N GLU A 166 4.14 -9.46 4.94
CA GLU A 166 4.23 -9.44 6.41
C GLU A 166 3.56 -8.19 6.98
N LYS A 167 3.85 -6.99 6.43
CA LYS A 167 3.19 -5.73 6.82
C LYS A 167 1.68 -5.84 6.73
N VAL A 168 1.15 -6.39 5.64
CA VAL A 168 -0.30 -6.54 5.44
C VAL A 168 -0.92 -7.54 6.41
N LYS A 169 -0.27 -8.68 6.63
CA LYS A 169 -0.81 -9.72 7.52
C LYS A 169 -0.73 -9.33 8.99
N ASP A 170 0.41 -8.79 9.41
CA ASP A 170 0.72 -8.60 10.82
C ASP A 170 0.32 -7.22 11.32
N TYR A 171 0.63 -6.18 10.55
CA TYR A 171 0.30 -4.81 10.93
C TYR A 171 -1.15 -4.48 10.56
N TRP A 172 -1.54 -4.59 9.29
CA TRP A 172 -2.86 -4.12 8.86
C TRP A 172 -3.99 -5.06 9.29
N LEU A 173 -3.85 -6.35 8.99
CA LEU A 173 -4.92 -7.32 9.19
C LEU A 173 -4.84 -8.06 10.52
N GLY A 174 -3.75 -7.94 11.29
CA GLY A 174 -3.34 -8.78 12.43
C GLY A 174 -4.36 -8.96 13.58
N ASN A 175 -3.89 -9.17 14.82
CA ASN A 175 -4.75 -9.59 15.95
C ASN A 175 -5.90 -8.61 16.32
N LEU A 176 -5.93 -7.41 15.72
CA LEU A 176 -6.94 -6.39 15.94
C LEU A 176 -7.63 -5.90 14.66
N SER A 177 -7.32 -6.52 13.51
CA SER A 177 -7.88 -6.20 12.18
C SER A 177 -8.15 -4.71 12.01
N ARG A 178 -7.06 -3.95 12.06
CA ARG A 178 -7.07 -2.48 11.90
C ARG A 178 -7.79 -2.11 10.61
N VAL A 179 -7.61 -2.94 9.58
CA VAL A 179 -8.37 -2.87 8.34
C VAL A 179 -9.14 -4.18 8.12
N HIS A 180 -10.15 -4.12 7.26
CA HIS A 180 -11.03 -5.24 6.95
C HIS A 180 -10.70 -5.91 5.61
N ASP A 181 -10.07 -5.15 4.72
CA ASP A 181 -9.74 -5.55 3.37
C ASP A 181 -8.37 -4.96 2.99
N ALA A 182 -7.57 -5.71 2.24
CA ALA A 182 -6.27 -5.26 1.79
C ALA A 182 -5.94 -5.80 0.40
N ILE A 183 -5.41 -4.92 -0.45
CA ILE A 183 -4.88 -5.26 -1.76
C ILE A 183 -3.38 -5.04 -1.74
N VAL A 184 -2.63 -6.04 -2.16
CA VAL A 184 -1.18 -5.96 -2.31
C VAL A 184 -0.83 -6.17 -3.76
N VAL A 185 0.02 -5.32 -4.33
CA VAL A 185 0.54 -5.49 -5.68
C VAL A 185 2.05 -5.47 -5.66
N LYS A 186 2.69 -6.53 -6.17
CA LYS A 186 4.13 -6.58 -6.38
C LYS A 186 4.41 -6.27 -7.84
N ILE A 187 5.28 -5.30 -8.08
CA ILE A 187 5.80 -4.95 -9.40
C ILE A 187 7.21 -5.55 -9.54
N ASP A 188 7.46 -6.28 -10.62
CA ASP A 188 8.79 -6.80 -10.90
C ASP A 188 9.76 -5.66 -11.22
N LYS A 189 10.97 -5.78 -10.67
CA LYS A 189 12.01 -4.77 -10.87
C LYS A 189 12.48 -4.81 -12.32
N VAL A 190 12.55 -3.63 -12.91
CA VAL A 190 13.12 -3.42 -14.24
C VAL A 190 14.20 -2.33 -14.19
N PRO A 191 15.13 -2.30 -15.15
CA PRO A 191 16.06 -1.19 -15.29
C PRO A 191 15.32 0.15 -15.37
N LEU A 192 15.96 1.21 -14.88
CA LEU A 192 15.40 2.55 -14.88
C LEU A 192 14.88 2.95 -16.28
N GLY A 193 13.63 3.41 -16.32
CA GLY A 193 12.97 3.85 -17.55
C GLY A 193 12.35 2.73 -18.39
N GLN A 194 12.45 1.48 -17.98
CA GLN A 194 11.70 0.37 -18.58
C GLN A 194 10.34 0.18 -17.91
N THR A 195 9.41 -0.42 -18.65
CA THR A 195 8.09 -0.78 -18.15
C THR A 195 8.12 -2.22 -17.60
N PRO A 196 7.68 -2.46 -16.36
CA PRO A 196 7.50 -3.79 -15.81
C PRO A 196 6.55 -4.63 -16.66
N LEU A 197 6.98 -5.84 -17.02
CA LEU A 197 6.18 -6.77 -17.85
C LEU A 197 5.34 -7.73 -17.00
N ARG A 198 5.74 -7.95 -15.76
CA ARG A 198 5.11 -8.87 -14.81
C ARG A 198 4.83 -8.15 -13.50
N MET A 199 3.66 -8.42 -12.96
CA MET A 199 3.18 -7.96 -11.67
C MET A 199 2.39 -9.10 -11.02
N GLN A 200 2.22 -9.03 -9.71
CA GLN A 200 1.45 -10.00 -8.93
C GLN A 200 0.48 -9.24 -8.03
N ALA A 201 -0.73 -9.74 -7.85
CA ALA A 201 -1.70 -9.15 -6.94
C ALA A 201 -2.21 -10.18 -5.93
N TRP A 202 -2.37 -9.73 -4.69
CA TRP A 202 -3.02 -10.47 -3.62
C TRP A 202 -4.17 -9.66 -3.06
N HIS A 203 -5.26 -10.35 -2.74
CA HIS A 203 -6.39 -9.80 -2.01
C HIS A 203 -6.56 -10.53 -0.70
N PHE A 204 -6.70 -9.78 0.39
CA PHE A 204 -6.96 -10.31 1.72
C PHE A 204 -8.22 -9.68 2.30
N CYS A 205 -8.99 -10.46 3.02
CA CYS A 205 -10.19 -9.98 3.71
C CYS A 205 -10.29 -10.65 5.08
N VAL A 206 -10.54 -9.85 6.13
CA VAL A 206 -10.65 -10.36 7.50
C VAL A 206 -11.73 -11.43 7.66
N SER A 207 -12.79 -11.35 6.85
CA SER A 207 -13.88 -12.33 6.83
C SER A 207 -13.44 -13.75 6.46
N ASP A 208 -12.28 -13.89 5.81
CA ASP A 208 -11.71 -15.20 5.45
C ASP A 208 -10.85 -15.77 6.57
N ARG A 209 -10.64 -15.04 7.67
CA ARG A 209 -9.90 -15.52 8.83
C ARG A 209 -10.78 -16.50 9.63
N PRO A 210 -10.40 -17.79 9.73
CA PRO A 210 -11.24 -18.79 10.38
C PRO A 210 -11.37 -18.58 11.90
N ARG A 211 -10.32 -18.06 12.56
CA ARG A 211 -10.28 -17.71 13.98
C ARG A 211 -9.31 -16.57 14.20
N ARG A 212 -9.52 -15.74 15.23
CA ARG A 212 -8.73 -14.51 15.49
C ARG A 212 -7.21 -14.70 15.46
N THR A 213 -6.72 -15.84 15.94
CA THR A 213 -5.29 -16.19 16.06
C THR A 213 -4.72 -16.94 14.86
N ALA A 214 -5.51 -17.19 13.82
CA ALA A 214 -5.06 -17.91 12.64
C ALA A 214 -4.48 -16.96 11.59
N ASP A 215 -3.47 -17.43 10.87
CA ASP A 215 -2.90 -16.70 9.75
C ASP A 215 -3.96 -16.44 8.69
N ILE A 216 -4.01 -15.20 8.21
CA ILE A 216 -4.90 -14.82 7.11
C ILE A 216 -4.28 -15.26 5.78
N GLN A 217 -5.04 -16.04 5.01
CA GLN A 217 -4.68 -16.43 3.66
C GLN A 217 -5.25 -15.42 2.67
N SER A 218 -4.57 -15.23 1.54
CA SER A 218 -5.12 -14.41 0.45
C SER A 218 -6.37 -15.07 -0.11
N ARG A 219 -7.46 -14.32 -0.20
CA ARG A 219 -8.68 -14.72 -0.92
C ARG A 219 -8.39 -15.00 -2.38
N THR A 220 -7.53 -14.18 -2.98
CA THR A 220 -7.19 -14.26 -4.39
C THR A 220 -5.73 -13.91 -4.57
N TYR A 221 -5.08 -14.63 -5.48
CA TYR A 221 -3.73 -14.39 -5.96
C TYR A 221 -3.70 -14.63 -7.46
N PHE A 222 -3.06 -13.74 -8.21
CA PHE A 222 -2.76 -13.96 -9.63
C PHE A 222 -1.55 -13.14 -10.07
N GLU A 223 -0.87 -13.64 -11.10
CA GLU A 223 0.05 -12.83 -11.90
C GLU A 223 -0.74 -12.05 -12.94
N PHE A 224 -0.32 -10.82 -13.20
CA PHE A 224 -0.86 -10.00 -14.28
C PHE A 224 0.26 -9.16 -14.91
N GLY A 225 -0.01 -8.57 -16.06
CA GLY A 225 1.02 -7.95 -16.90
C GLY A 225 0.96 -8.48 -18.32
N THR A 226 2.02 -8.27 -19.09
CA THR A 226 2.17 -8.83 -20.44
C THR A 226 2.86 -10.18 -20.43
N HIS A 227 3.66 -10.50 -19.41
CA HIS A 227 4.43 -11.74 -19.32
C HIS A 227 4.32 -12.39 -17.93
N ASP A 228 4.38 -13.72 -17.89
CA ASP A 228 4.42 -14.52 -16.65
C ASP A 228 5.87 -14.69 -16.14
N GLN A 229 6.02 -15.38 -15.00
CA GLN A 229 7.34 -15.65 -14.39
C GLN A 229 8.31 -16.43 -15.30
N TYR A 230 7.80 -17.12 -16.33
CA TYR A 230 8.58 -17.90 -17.29
C TYR A 230 8.87 -17.12 -18.58
N GLY A 231 8.38 -15.88 -18.68
CA GLY A 231 8.52 -15.04 -19.86
C GLY A 231 7.53 -15.36 -20.99
N ASN A 232 6.46 -16.09 -20.72
CA ASN A 232 5.39 -16.33 -21.70
C ASN A 232 4.37 -15.18 -21.67
N SER A 233 3.78 -14.86 -22.82
CA SER A 233 2.68 -13.89 -22.87
C SER A 233 1.47 -14.38 -22.07
N THR A 234 0.94 -13.53 -21.20
CA THR A 234 -0.21 -13.85 -20.34
C THR A 234 -1.55 -13.82 -21.07
N ASN A 235 -1.66 -13.00 -22.13
CA ASN A 235 -2.88 -12.81 -22.95
C ASN A 235 -4.18 -12.71 -22.11
N ILE A 236 -4.12 -11.96 -21.00
CA ILE A 236 -5.23 -11.81 -20.05
C ILE A 236 -6.47 -11.28 -20.77
N ILE A 237 -7.62 -11.90 -20.53
CA ILE A 237 -8.93 -11.45 -21.03
C ILE A 237 -9.76 -10.78 -19.91
N PRO A 238 -10.76 -9.94 -20.26
CA PRO A 238 -11.61 -9.30 -19.26
C PRO A 238 -12.24 -10.32 -18.31
N GLY A 239 -12.25 -9.99 -17.02
CA GLY A 239 -12.82 -10.83 -15.96
C GLY A 239 -11.93 -11.97 -15.47
N GLN A 240 -10.74 -12.17 -16.05
CA GLN A 240 -9.83 -13.26 -15.64
C GLN A 240 -9.05 -12.95 -14.36
N CYS A 241 -8.49 -11.74 -14.27
CA CYS A 241 -7.67 -11.28 -13.15
C CYS A 241 -8.46 -10.24 -12.35
N VAL A 242 -9.28 -10.70 -11.40
CA VAL A 242 -10.24 -9.84 -10.71
C VAL A 242 -10.08 -9.92 -9.21
N ILE A 243 -10.11 -8.75 -8.56
CA ILE A 243 -10.31 -8.61 -7.11
C ILE A 243 -11.74 -8.15 -6.85
N LYS A 244 -12.40 -8.74 -5.85
CA LYS A 244 -13.78 -8.42 -5.46
C LYS A 244 -13.83 -7.95 -4.01
N ILE A 245 -14.10 -6.66 -3.82
CA ILE A 245 -14.17 -6.03 -2.50
C ILE A 245 -15.62 -6.06 -2.02
N SER A 246 -15.83 -6.56 -0.82
CA SER A 246 -17.17 -6.59 -0.21
C SER A 246 -17.56 -5.21 0.31
N LEU A 247 -18.77 -4.77 -0.01
CA LEU A 247 -19.35 -3.57 0.60
C LEU A 247 -19.44 -3.69 2.13
N ASP A 248 -19.63 -4.89 2.67
CA ASP A 248 -19.70 -5.08 4.14
C ASP A 248 -18.35 -4.80 4.81
N CYS A 249 -17.24 -5.13 4.13
CA CYS A 249 -15.90 -4.83 4.62
C CYS A 249 -15.60 -3.34 4.45
N LEU A 250 -15.93 -2.78 3.27
CA LEU A 250 -15.71 -1.37 2.98
C LEU A 250 -16.51 -0.45 3.91
N TYR A 251 -17.75 -0.80 4.24
CA TYR A 251 -18.63 -0.04 5.14
C TYR A 251 -18.59 -0.50 6.61
N HIS A 252 -17.65 -1.37 6.99
CA HIS A 252 -17.52 -1.81 8.37
C HIS A 252 -17.40 -0.63 9.36
N ASP A 253 -18.18 -0.68 10.45
CA ASP A 253 -18.26 0.37 11.47
C ASP A 253 -18.60 1.78 10.94
N ALA A 254 -19.22 1.88 9.76
CA ALA A 254 -19.82 3.13 9.31
C ALA A 254 -20.86 3.64 10.33
N PHE A 255 -21.13 4.95 10.33
CA PHE A 255 -22.20 5.48 11.19
C PHE A 255 -23.52 4.72 10.98
N PRO A 256 -24.25 4.31 12.05
CA PRO A 256 -25.49 3.53 11.92
C PRO A 256 -26.60 4.22 11.11
N ARG A 257 -26.53 5.54 11.00
CA ARG A 257 -27.47 6.36 10.23
C ARG A 257 -27.16 6.46 8.73
N ILE A 258 -25.99 5.95 8.30
CA ILE A 258 -25.62 5.95 6.88
C ILE A 258 -26.53 4.99 6.14
N THR A 259 -27.18 5.49 5.09
CA THR A 259 -27.96 4.64 4.19
C THR A 259 -27.04 4.16 3.07
N ILE A 260 -26.52 2.93 3.19
CA ILE A 260 -25.79 2.31 2.08
C ILE A 260 -26.81 2.03 0.97
N HIS A 261 -26.84 2.88 -0.04
CA HIS A 261 -27.72 2.76 -1.20
C HIS A 261 -27.26 1.59 -2.09
N ARG A 262 -27.45 0.34 -1.62
CA ARG A 262 -27.07 -0.90 -2.34
C ARG A 262 -27.70 -1.04 -3.72
N GLN A 263 -28.76 -0.31 -3.99
CA GLN A 263 -29.40 -0.24 -5.31
C GLN A 263 -28.56 0.57 -6.32
N LEU A 264 -27.71 1.48 -5.83
CA LEU A 264 -26.84 2.35 -6.62
C LEU A 264 -25.41 1.83 -6.71
N LEU A 265 -24.99 1.01 -5.75
CA LEU A 265 -23.66 0.40 -5.69
C LEU A 265 -23.69 -1.02 -6.27
N PRO A 266 -22.58 -1.51 -6.84
CA PRO A 266 -22.50 -2.91 -7.21
C PRO A 266 -22.48 -3.81 -5.96
N ASP A 267 -22.98 -5.05 -6.06
CA ASP A 267 -22.96 -6.01 -4.95
C ASP A 267 -21.54 -6.24 -4.37
N LEU A 268 -20.55 -6.21 -5.26
CA LEU A 268 -19.12 -6.22 -4.97
C LEU A 268 -18.45 -5.16 -5.83
N ILE A 269 -17.48 -4.43 -5.29
CA ILE A 269 -16.60 -3.61 -6.14
C ILE A 269 -15.65 -4.56 -6.84
N VAL A 270 -15.71 -4.56 -8.17
CA VAL A 270 -14.94 -5.46 -9.04
C VAL A 270 -13.80 -4.66 -9.64
N LEU A 271 -12.57 -5.01 -9.28
CA LEU A 271 -11.37 -4.47 -9.90
C LEU A 271 -10.87 -5.47 -10.93
N ASP A 272 -10.95 -5.12 -12.21
CA ASP A 272 -10.38 -5.92 -13.30
C ASP A 272 -8.95 -5.45 -13.59
N PHE A 273 -7.98 -6.31 -13.29
CA PHE A 273 -6.57 -5.99 -13.43
C PHE A 273 -6.10 -5.94 -14.88
N LEU A 274 -6.96 -6.31 -15.85
CA LEU A 274 -6.72 -5.97 -17.25
C LEU A 274 -6.76 -4.45 -17.47
N LEU A 275 -7.77 -3.76 -16.92
CA LEU A 275 -7.93 -2.30 -17.07
C LEU A 275 -6.81 -1.56 -16.34
N ILE A 276 -6.51 -1.97 -15.10
CA ILE A 276 -5.43 -1.41 -14.30
C ILE A 276 -4.07 -1.56 -15.00
N ARG A 277 -3.82 -2.73 -15.64
CA ARG A 277 -2.62 -2.96 -16.43
C ARG A 277 -2.54 -2.01 -17.63
N ASP A 278 -3.64 -1.78 -18.32
CA ASP A 278 -3.64 -0.97 -19.54
C ASP A 278 -3.43 0.53 -19.25
N GLU A 279 -3.77 1.01 -18.05
CA GLU A 279 -3.38 2.35 -17.59
C GLU A 279 -1.90 2.46 -17.18
N PHE A 280 -1.28 1.32 -16.86
CA PHE A 280 0.09 1.23 -16.38
C PHE A 280 1.13 1.10 -17.51
N LEU A 281 0.79 0.40 -18.60
CA LEU A 281 1.67 0.15 -19.76
C LEU A 281 1.75 1.34 -20.72
#